data_AF-A0A2N0RCY3-F1
#
_entry.id   AF-A0A2N0RCY3-F1
#
_cell.length_a   1.000
_cell.length_b   1.000
_cell.length_c   1.000
_cell.angle_alpha   90.00
_cell.angle_beta   90.00
_cell.angle_gamma   90.00
#
_symmetry.space_group_name_H-M   'P 1'
#
loop_
_entity.id
_entity.type
_entity.pdbx_description
1 polymer ?
#
loop_
_entity_poly.entity_id
_entity_poly.type
_entity_poly.pdbx_seq_one_letter_code
_entity_poly.pdbx_strand_id
1 'polypeptide(L)'
;MEQLIPINFVDLTPNITPIFSENPDITDLIIVEQVNSAIGKGAYRSILKYIVPAYIQNEKLDPASPIIHFRISGDGHNVIRKVKHVMITVALLDDSANLFGPNYHYTVVLFPGTENYSTLKIAANALIQELQELSSIGMKICDTDDNWCYTSLIKNDKLCRCSSKFNLAKLFNPERAVLIRSLWNGFAELYDLLEKKETNPHYFCLKAKEWYELFLKKTVVNPETNIILVQGLYRSSDLISYIHVLVSHIWEFMFKHQKWGLNSFLCSAVKKKNHNHISYFFRKTLKNCGKFQNKTSAIREIMEHENWLFFYTQNNIPLSYSKPQYIHIL
;
A
#
# COMPACT_ATOMS: atom_id res chain seq x y z
N MET A 1 -6.11 -25.88 22.94
CA MET A 1 -6.01 -25.58 21.49
C MET A 1 -6.86 -24.36 21.24
N GLU A 2 -6.25 -23.18 21.21
CA GLU A 2 -6.93 -21.96 20.79
C GLU A 2 -7.42 -22.15 19.35
N GLN A 3 -8.65 -21.69 19.05
CA GLN A 3 -9.25 -21.86 17.73
C GLN A 3 -8.37 -21.18 16.68
N LEU A 4 -7.76 -21.98 15.80
CA LEU A 4 -7.04 -21.47 14.63
C LEU A 4 -8.02 -20.69 13.76
N ILE A 5 -7.65 -19.46 13.36
CA ILE A 5 -8.48 -18.62 12.49
C ILE A 5 -8.78 -19.41 11.20
N PRO A 6 -10.05 -19.65 10.84
CA PRO A 6 -10.42 -20.43 9.67
C PRO A 6 -9.86 -19.83 8.38
N ILE A 7 -9.27 -20.70 7.56
CA ILE A 7 -8.84 -20.38 6.19
C ILE A 7 -9.76 -21.15 5.25
N ASN A 8 -10.56 -20.41 4.48
CA ASN A 8 -11.47 -20.95 3.48
C ASN A 8 -10.87 -20.77 2.08
N PHE A 9 -11.13 -21.71 1.18
CA PHE A 9 -10.75 -21.57 -0.23
C PHE A 9 -11.97 -21.22 -1.07
N VAL A 10 -11.82 -20.24 -1.95
CA VAL A 10 -12.87 -19.72 -2.83
C VAL A 10 -12.46 -19.99 -4.28
N ASP A 11 -13.34 -20.59 -5.06
CA ASP A 11 -13.14 -20.72 -6.49
C ASP A 11 -13.42 -19.37 -7.18
N LEU A 12 -12.43 -18.87 -7.91
CA LEU A 12 -12.40 -17.54 -8.52
C LEU A 12 -12.67 -17.55 -10.03
N THR A 13 -12.95 -18.71 -10.62
CA THR A 13 -13.16 -18.84 -12.07
C THR A 13 -14.58 -18.47 -12.50
N PRO A 14 -14.68 -17.82 -13.67
CA PRO A 14 -14.96 -18.58 -14.89
C PRO A 14 -13.81 -18.42 -15.90
N ASN A 15 -13.17 -19.53 -16.29
CA ASN A 15 -12.21 -19.70 -17.39
C ASN A 15 -11.27 -18.52 -17.72
N ILE A 16 -10.06 -18.49 -17.14
CA ILE A 16 -8.97 -17.64 -17.64
C ILE A 16 -7.75 -18.51 -17.96
N THR A 17 -7.33 -18.48 -19.22
CA THR A 17 -6.03 -18.98 -19.69
C THR A 17 -4.91 -18.05 -19.21
N PRO A 18 -3.80 -18.58 -18.65
CA PRO A 18 -2.72 -17.75 -18.14
C PRO A 18 -1.95 -17.08 -19.30
N ILE A 19 -1.93 -15.74 -19.31
CA ILE A 19 -1.10 -14.97 -20.24
C ILE A 19 0.29 -14.82 -19.62
N PHE A 20 1.26 -15.51 -20.20
CA PHE A 20 2.67 -15.45 -19.80
C PHE A 20 3.36 -14.33 -20.59
N SER A 21 3.92 -13.32 -19.91
CA SER A 21 4.83 -12.37 -20.55
C SER A 21 6.14 -12.25 -19.76
N GLU A 22 7.22 -12.64 -20.43
CA GLU A 22 8.65 -12.39 -20.14
C GLU A 22 9.45 -13.42 -19.30
N ASN A 23 10.74 -13.54 -19.66
CA ASN A 23 11.77 -14.48 -19.12
C ASN A 23 11.85 -14.41 -17.58
N PRO A 24 12.28 -15.47 -16.81
CA PRO A 24 12.24 -15.68 -15.32
C PRO A 24 13.43 -15.19 -14.45
N ASP A 25 13.17 -14.71 -13.20
CA ASP A 25 14.17 -14.38 -12.14
C ASP A 25 14.44 -15.59 -11.23
N ILE A 26 13.52 -16.56 -11.25
CA ILE A 26 13.53 -17.79 -10.46
C ILE A 26 13.04 -18.90 -11.40
N THR A 27 13.87 -19.93 -11.60
CA THR A 27 13.64 -21.01 -12.58
C THR A 27 13.17 -22.32 -11.94
N ASP A 28 12.84 -22.32 -10.65
CA ASP A 28 12.42 -23.54 -9.93
C ASP A 28 11.04 -24.02 -10.42
N LEU A 29 11.04 -25.18 -11.08
CA LEU A 29 9.86 -25.82 -11.66
C LEU A 29 8.80 -26.21 -10.61
N ILE A 30 9.22 -26.52 -9.38
CA ILE A 30 8.31 -26.95 -8.30
C ILE A 30 7.41 -25.79 -7.89
N ILE A 31 8.00 -24.60 -7.74
CA ILE A 31 7.26 -23.39 -7.34
C ILE A 31 6.26 -23.00 -8.46
N VAL A 32 6.68 -23.12 -9.73
CA VAL A 32 5.80 -22.87 -10.87
C VAL A 32 4.61 -23.83 -10.86
N GLU A 33 4.83 -25.12 -10.61
CA GLU A 33 3.76 -26.13 -10.57
C GLU A 33 2.77 -25.89 -9.41
N GLN A 34 3.28 -25.57 -8.20
CA GLN A 34 2.44 -25.27 -7.04
C GLN A 34 1.53 -24.06 -7.29
N VAL A 35 2.10 -22.96 -7.81
CA VAL A 35 1.32 -21.75 -8.07
C VAL A 35 0.33 -21.97 -9.22
N ASN A 36 0.72 -22.72 -10.26
CA ASN A 36 -0.18 -23.08 -11.36
C ASN A 36 -1.35 -23.95 -10.90
N SER A 37 -1.12 -24.90 -9.99
CA SER A 37 -2.18 -25.77 -9.45
C SER A 37 -3.23 -25.01 -8.62
N ALA A 38 -2.88 -23.81 -8.14
CA ALA A 38 -3.76 -22.93 -7.39
C ALA A 38 -4.47 -21.88 -8.28
N ILE A 39 -4.19 -21.82 -9.59
CA ILE A 39 -4.85 -20.88 -10.50
C ILE A 39 -6.37 -21.09 -10.46
N GLY A 40 -7.10 -19.98 -10.30
CA GLY A 40 -8.55 -20.02 -10.16
C GLY A 40 -9.03 -20.34 -8.76
N LYS A 41 -8.15 -20.45 -7.76
CA LYS A 41 -8.48 -20.61 -6.34
C LYS A 41 -7.87 -19.51 -5.50
N GLY A 42 -8.70 -18.81 -4.71
CA GLY A 42 -8.26 -17.87 -3.70
C GLY A 42 -8.36 -18.48 -2.30
N ALA A 43 -7.60 -17.93 -1.37
CA ALA A 43 -7.81 -18.16 0.05
C ALA A 43 -8.43 -16.92 0.70
N TYR A 44 -9.35 -17.17 1.61
CA TYR A 44 -10.02 -16.22 2.47
C TYR A 44 -9.72 -16.55 3.92
N ARG A 45 -9.35 -15.54 4.70
CA ARG A 45 -9.15 -15.64 6.15
C ARG A 45 -10.16 -14.78 6.88
N SER A 46 -11.06 -15.42 7.61
CA SER A 46 -12.12 -14.77 8.39
C SER A 46 -11.58 -14.18 9.70
N ILE A 47 -10.76 -13.14 9.58
CA ILE A 47 -9.95 -12.64 10.70
C ILE A 47 -10.62 -11.52 11.51
N LEU A 48 -11.64 -10.84 11.00
CA LEU A 48 -12.23 -9.68 11.69
C LEU A 48 -12.89 -10.11 13.01
N LYS A 49 -13.53 -11.28 13.01
CA LYS A 49 -14.10 -11.92 14.22
C LYS A 49 -13.08 -12.17 15.34
N TYR A 50 -11.79 -12.24 15.01
CA TYR A 50 -10.71 -12.49 15.97
C TYR A 50 -9.94 -11.21 16.33
N ILE A 51 -9.78 -10.28 15.39
CA ILE A 51 -9.09 -9.01 15.64
C ILE A 51 -9.89 -8.13 16.58
N VAL A 52 -11.21 -8.01 16.38
CA VAL A 52 -12.04 -7.08 17.16
C VAL A 52 -11.98 -7.41 18.67
N PRO A 53 -12.23 -8.66 19.12
CA PRO A 53 -12.08 -9.01 20.54
C PRO A 53 -10.66 -8.81 21.06
N ALA A 54 -9.63 -9.16 20.28
CA ALA A 54 -8.23 -9.00 20.69
C ALA A 54 -7.86 -7.52 20.91
N TYR A 55 -8.39 -6.62 20.11
CA TYR A 55 -8.16 -5.19 20.24
C TYR A 55 -8.95 -4.57 21.41
N ILE A 56 -10.14 -5.09 21.73
CA ILE A 56 -10.87 -4.72 22.95
C ILE A 56 -10.08 -5.17 24.18
N GLN A 57 -9.58 -6.41 24.20
CA GLN A 57 -8.79 -6.94 25.31
C GLN A 57 -7.49 -6.15 25.54
N ASN A 58 -6.88 -5.67 24.45
CA ASN A 58 -5.66 -4.85 24.49
C ASN A 58 -5.95 -3.35 24.69
N GLU A 59 -7.18 -2.96 25.05
CA GLU A 59 -7.61 -1.57 25.30
C GLU A 59 -7.37 -0.62 24.11
N LYS A 60 -7.27 -1.15 22.89
CA LYS A 60 -7.11 -0.37 21.65
C LYS A 60 -8.45 0.05 21.06
N LEU A 61 -9.50 -0.70 21.38
CA LEU A 61 -10.87 -0.38 21.02
C LEU A 61 -11.68 -0.22 22.31
N ASP A 62 -12.48 0.83 22.36
CA ASP A 62 -13.42 1.06 23.44
C ASP A 62 -14.69 0.22 23.21
N PRO A 63 -15.02 -0.77 24.06
CA PRO A 63 -16.24 -1.57 23.91
C PRO A 63 -17.52 -0.75 24.08
N ALA A 64 -17.45 0.44 24.69
CA ALA A 64 -18.58 1.37 24.78
C ALA A 64 -18.81 2.15 23.47
N SER A 65 -17.85 2.13 22.54
CA SER A 65 -17.94 2.81 21.24
C SER A 65 -18.21 1.80 20.12
N PRO A 66 -19.39 1.81 19.48
CA PRO A 66 -19.75 0.82 18.47
C PRO A 66 -19.13 1.09 17.08
N ILE A 67 -18.15 1.99 16.97
CA ILE A 67 -17.56 2.43 15.70
C ILE A 67 -16.12 1.92 15.58
N ILE A 68 -15.85 1.13 14.54
CA ILE A 68 -14.49 0.69 14.19
C ILE A 68 -14.11 1.23 12.82
N HIS A 69 -12.92 1.78 12.71
CA HIS A 69 -12.41 2.35 11.47
C HIS A 69 -11.43 1.39 10.80
N PHE A 70 -11.86 0.81 9.69
CA PHE A 70 -11.02 -0.09 8.90
C PHE A 70 -10.42 0.62 7.70
N ARG A 71 -9.21 0.20 7.36
CA ARG A 71 -8.59 0.47 6.06
C ARG A 71 -8.44 -0.84 5.31
N ILE A 72 -9.11 -0.94 4.17
CA ILE A 72 -8.90 -2.02 3.21
C ILE A 72 -7.81 -1.57 2.23
N SER A 73 -6.88 -2.44 1.88
CA SER A 73 -5.84 -2.14 0.90
C SER A 73 -5.52 -3.38 0.08
N GLY A 74 -5.23 -3.15 -1.20
CA GLY A 74 -4.81 -4.19 -2.13
C GLY A 74 -3.39 -3.94 -2.61
N ASP A 75 -2.67 -5.02 -2.90
CA ASP A 75 -1.42 -4.95 -3.66
C ASP A 75 -1.32 -6.19 -4.56
N GLY A 76 -1.34 -5.95 -5.86
CA GLY A 76 -1.02 -6.96 -6.87
C GLY A 76 0.49 -6.97 -7.11
N HIS A 77 1.13 -8.13 -6.94
CA HIS A 77 2.57 -8.24 -7.16
C HIS A 77 2.94 -9.53 -7.88
N ASN A 78 3.96 -9.44 -8.72
CA ASN A 78 4.55 -10.60 -9.37
C ASN A 78 5.25 -11.44 -8.30
N VAL A 79 4.74 -12.63 -8.02
CA VAL A 79 5.37 -13.56 -7.08
C VAL A 79 6.44 -14.38 -7.79
N ILE A 80 6.18 -14.70 -9.06
CA ILE A 80 7.11 -15.25 -10.05
C ILE A 80 6.84 -14.48 -11.36
N ARG A 81 7.82 -14.43 -12.28
CA ARG A 81 7.64 -13.75 -13.58
C ARG A 81 6.47 -14.32 -14.42
N LYS A 82 6.00 -15.55 -14.13
CA LYS A 82 4.81 -16.16 -14.75
C LYS A 82 3.51 -16.05 -13.96
N VAL A 83 3.56 -15.74 -12.65
CA VAL A 83 2.35 -15.70 -11.82
C VAL A 83 2.37 -14.54 -10.85
N LYS A 84 1.31 -13.73 -10.95
CA LYS A 84 1.00 -12.64 -10.03
C LYS A 84 0.16 -13.18 -8.89
N HIS A 85 0.35 -12.67 -7.68
CA HIS A 85 -0.64 -12.82 -6.62
C HIS A 85 -1.25 -11.46 -6.32
N VAL A 86 -2.53 -11.47 -5.98
CA VAL A 86 -3.26 -10.33 -5.46
C VAL A 86 -3.50 -10.59 -3.99
N MET A 87 -3.11 -9.62 -3.16
CA MET A 87 -3.33 -9.65 -1.73
C MET A 87 -4.27 -8.51 -1.35
N ILE A 88 -5.29 -8.81 -0.53
CA ILE A 88 -6.14 -7.82 0.13
C ILE A 88 -5.88 -7.90 1.63
N THR A 89 -5.61 -6.75 2.23
CA THR A 89 -5.33 -6.61 3.65
C THR A 89 -6.30 -5.67 4.32
N VAL A 90 -6.58 -5.90 5.60
CA VAL A 90 -7.32 -4.98 6.47
C VAL A 90 -6.40 -4.50 7.59
N ALA A 91 -6.41 -3.20 7.88
CA ALA A 91 -5.77 -2.62 9.04
C ALA A 91 -6.77 -1.79 9.85
N LEU A 92 -6.60 -1.74 11.17
CA LEU A 92 -7.43 -0.90 12.04
C LEU A 92 -6.80 0.48 12.15
N LEU A 93 -7.52 1.51 11.72
CA LEU A 93 -7.07 2.90 11.78
C LEU A 93 -7.02 3.42 13.23
N ASP A 94 -7.80 2.82 14.14
CA ASP A 94 -7.82 3.18 15.56
C ASP A 94 -6.48 2.85 16.27
N ASP A 95 -5.69 1.89 15.76
CA ASP A 95 -4.34 1.56 16.25
C ASP A 95 -3.25 2.29 15.46
N SER A 96 -3.31 3.62 15.52
CA SER A 96 -2.44 4.51 14.73
C SER A 96 -0.94 4.30 14.97
N ALA A 97 -0.54 3.86 16.17
CA ALA A 97 0.86 3.61 16.51
C ALA A 97 1.48 2.46 15.69
N ASN A 98 0.67 1.45 15.36
CA ASN A 98 1.13 0.22 14.71
C ASN A 98 0.79 0.16 13.22
N LEU A 99 0.08 1.15 12.69
CA LEU A 99 -0.44 1.18 11.33
C LEU A 99 0.66 1.14 10.25
N PHE A 100 1.90 1.49 10.60
CA PHE A 100 3.06 1.40 9.69
C PHE A 100 3.74 0.03 9.69
N GLY A 101 3.39 -0.84 10.65
CA GLY A 101 3.92 -2.18 10.77
C GLY A 101 3.21 -3.16 9.81
N PRO A 102 3.94 -3.94 8.98
CA PRO A 102 3.33 -4.88 8.04
C PRO A 102 2.52 -6.01 8.71
N ASN A 103 2.77 -6.29 9.99
CA ASN A 103 2.07 -7.33 10.75
C ASN A 103 0.65 -6.90 11.18
N TYR A 104 0.38 -5.59 11.21
CA TYR A 104 -0.92 -5.00 11.55
C TYR A 104 -1.80 -4.75 10.31
N HIS A 105 -1.28 -5.09 9.12
CA HIS A 105 -2.04 -5.20 7.88
C HIS A 105 -2.39 -6.67 7.70
N TYR A 106 -3.55 -7.07 8.19
CA TYR A 106 -3.98 -8.45 8.22
C TYR A 106 -4.39 -8.92 6.83
N THR A 107 -3.69 -9.89 6.26
CA THR A 107 -4.11 -10.51 4.99
C THR A 107 -5.46 -11.19 5.19
N VAL A 108 -6.45 -10.79 4.39
CA VAL A 108 -7.79 -11.37 4.39
C VAL A 108 -7.98 -12.23 3.15
N VAL A 109 -7.53 -11.74 2.00
CA VAL A 109 -7.66 -12.45 0.73
C VAL A 109 -6.28 -12.58 0.09
N LEU A 110 -5.99 -13.77 -0.43
CA LEU A 110 -4.80 -14.04 -1.22
C LEU A 110 -5.15 -14.97 -2.36
N PHE A 111 -4.87 -14.57 -3.61
CA PHE A 111 -5.11 -15.43 -4.76
C PHE A 111 -4.06 -15.25 -5.86
N PRO A 112 -3.81 -16.29 -6.67
CA PRO A 112 -2.96 -16.20 -7.83
C PRO A 112 -3.77 -15.69 -9.02
N GLY A 113 -3.26 -14.67 -9.68
CA GLY A 113 -3.89 -14.04 -10.82
C GLY A 113 -3.54 -12.56 -10.92
N THR A 114 -4.07 -11.94 -11.96
CA THR A 114 -4.03 -10.49 -12.14
C THR A 114 -5.22 -9.85 -11.45
N GLU A 115 -5.01 -8.67 -10.90
CA GLU A 115 -6.09 -7.85 -10.37
C GLU A 115 -7.09 -7.51 -11.48
N ASN A 116 -8.33 -7.98 -11.36
CA ASN A 116 -9.44 -7.61 -12.23
C ASN A 116 -10.73 -7.53 -11.39
N TYR A 117 -11.69 -6.74 -11.86
CA TYR A 117 -12.90 -6.44 -11.08
C TYR A 117 -13.73 -7.69 -10.77
N SER A 118 -13.90 -8.61 -11.73
CA SER A 118 -14.70 -9.83 -11.52
C SER A 118 -14.11 -10.73 -10.45
N THR A 119 -12.80 -10.95 -10.47
CA THR A 119 -12.07 -11.76 -9.49
C THR A 119 -12.07 -11.09 -8.14
N LEU A 120 -11.82 -9.78 -8.08
CA LEU A 120 -11.89 -9.01 -6.84
C LEU A 120 -13.29 -9.07 -6.22
N LYS A 121 -14.35 -8.93 -7.02
CA LYS A 121 -15.73 -9.00 -6.55
C LYS A 121 -16.05 -10.36 -5.92
N ILE A 122 -15.62 -11.45 -6.55
CA ILE A 122 -15.82 -12.80 -6.00
C ILE A 122 -14.97 -12.98 -4.73
N ALA A 123 -13.69 -12.61 -4.79
CA ALA A 123 -12.75 -12.82 -3.70
C ALA A 123 -13.08 -11.98 -2.44
N ALA A 124 -13.61 -10.76 -2.64
CA ALA A 124 -14.03 -9.88 -1.55
C ALA A 124 -15.44 -10.18 -1.04
N ASN A 125 -16.23 -11.05 -1.70
CA ASN A 125 -17.60 -11.34 -1.28
C ASN A 125 -17.67 -11.87 0.16
N ALA A 126 -16.74 -12.76 0.54
CA ALA A 126 -16.66 -13.28 1.91
C ALA A 126 -16.34 -12.18 2.94
N LEU A 127 -15.46 -11.22 2.58
CA LEU A 127 -15.17 -10.05 3.42
C LEU A 127 -16.42 -9.16 3.58
N ILE A 128 -17.16 -8.93 2.50
CA ILE A 128 -18.39 -8.13 2.52
C ILE A 128 -19.43 -8.79 3.44
N GLN A 129 -19.63 -10.11 3.36
CA GLN A 129 -20.54 -10.84 4.24
C GLN A 129 -20.13 -10.73 5.71
N GLU A 130 -18.84 -10.90 6.02
CA GLU A 130 -18.34 -10.77 7.40
C GLU A 130 -18.54 -9.33 7.93
N LEU A 131 -18.34 -8.31 7.10
CA LEU A 131 -18.64 -6.92 7.45
C LEU A 131 -20.14 -6.71 7.69
N GLN A 132 -21.02 -7.31 6.88
CA GLN A 132 -22.48 -7.26 7.09
C GLN A 132 -22.91 -7.94 8.39
N GLU A 133 -22.31 -9.09 8.73
CA GLU A 133 -22.54 -9.77 10.01
C GLU A 133 -22.12 -8.90 11.19
N LEU A 134 -20.94 -8.26 11.13
CA LEU A 134 -20.50 -7.31 12.14
C LEU A 134 -21.46 -6.11 12.25
N SER A 135 -22.00 -5.65 11.14
CA SER A 135 -23.01 -4.59 11.16
C SER A 135 -24.30 -5.02 11.85
N SER A 136 -24.73 -6.27 11.64
CA SER A 136 -25.96 -6.81 12.23
C SER A 136 -25.93 -6.94 13.77
N ILE A 137 -24.73 -7.07 14.36
CA ILE A 137 -24.53 -7.11 15.81
C ILE A 137 -24.40 -5.72 16.45
N GLY A 138 -24.77 -4.66 15.72
CA GLY A 138 -24.81 -3.29 16.22
C GLY A 138 -23.53 -2.47 15.99
N MET A 139 -22.53 -3.02 15.30
CA MET A 139 -21.35 -2.24 14.94
C MET A 139 -21.67 -1.34 13.74
N LYS A 140 -21.27 -0.06 13.81
CA LYS A 140 -21.46 0.87 12.72
C LYS A 140 -20.19 0.91 11.86
N ILE A 141 -20.28 0.36 10.66
CA ILE A 141 -19.24 0.50 9.64
C ILE A 141 -19.52 1.82 8.91
N CYS A 142 -18.73 2.84 9.20
CA CYS A 142 -18.79 4.09 8.47
C CYS A 142 -17.99 3.96 7.18
N ASP A 143 -18.68 3.80 6.05
CA ASP A 143 -18.11 4.17 4.76
C ASP A 143 -18.22 5.70 4.62
N THR A 144 -17.18 6.36 4.15
CA THR A 144 -17.27 7.78 3.84
C THR A 144 -17.76 7.91 2.40
N ASP A 145 -19.04 8.28 2.21
CA ASP A 145 -19.73 8.36 0.93
C ASP A 145 -18.96 9.09 -0.21
N ASP A 146 -19.21 8.57 -1.42
CA ASP A 146 -19.15 9.13 -2.78
C ASP A 146 -17.92 9.94 -3.25
N ASN A 147 -16.87 9.22 -3.65
CA ASN A 147 -16.21 9.25 -4.97
C ASN A 147 -14.81 8.67 -4.84
N TRP A 148 -14.56 7.55 -5.52
CA TRP A 148 -13.25 6.91 -5.56
C TRP A 148 -12.30 7.69 -6.47
N CYS A 149 -11.19 8.18 -5.92
CA CYS A 149 -9.96 8.46 -6.67
C CYS A 149 -8.74 8.21 -5.79
N TYR A 150 -8.06 7.08 -6.02
CA TYR A 150 -6.83 6.70 -5.33
C TYR A 150 -5.61 6.95 -6.22
N THR A 151 -4.59 7.61 -5.67
CA THR A 151 -3.20 7.36 -6.04
C THR A 151 -2.26 7.67 -4.87
N SER A 152 -1.42 6.70 -4.47
CA SER A 152 -0.36 6.88 -3.48
C SER A 152 0.88 7.54 -4.09
N LEU A 153 1.26 8.70 -3.56
CA LEU A 153 2.55 9.34 -3.76
C LEU A 153 3.24 9.37 -2.40
N ILE A 154 4.39 8.72 -2.28
CA ILE A 154 5.53 9.07 -1.39
C ILE A 154 6.42 7.82 -1.20
N LYS A 155 7.74 8.00 -1.37
CA LYS A 155 8.78 7.05 -0.97
C LYS A 155 10.07 7.80 -0.65
N ASN A 156 10.74 7.39 0.43
CA ASN A 156 11.92 8.04 1.01
C ASN A 156 13.15 8.16 0.07
N ASP A 157 13.29 7.30 -0.94
CA ASP A 157 14.44 7.37 -1.88
C ASP A 157 14.35 8.55 -2.88
N LYS A 158 13.16 9.18 -3.02
CA LYS A 158 12.96 10.33 -3.93
C LYS A 158 13.35 11.67 -3.32
N LEU A 159 13.46 11.77 -1.99
CA LEU A 159 13.87 12.98 -1.26
C LEU A 159 15.28 13.46 -1.66
N CYS A 160 16.19 12.53 -2.00
CA CYS A 160 17.53 12.87 -2.48
C CYS A 160 17.52 13.64 -3.82
N ARG A 161 16.45 13.52 -4.62
CA ARG A 161 16.32 14.21 -5.93
C ARG A 161 15.64 15.58 -5.83
N CYS A 162 14.79 15.79 -4.82
CA CYS A 162 14.22 17.11 -4.50
C CYS A 162 15.19 18.01 -3.72
N SER A 163 16.33 17.46 -3.28
CA SER A 163 17.28 18.14 -2.41
C SER A 163 17.94 19.36 -3.07
N SER A 164 18.03 20.44 -2.30
CA SER A 164 18.73 21.71 -2.55
C SER A 164 20.21 21.61 -2.99
N LYS A 165 20.78 20.40 -3.01
CA LYS A 165 22.21 20.12 -3.26
C LYS A 165 22.65 20.23 -4.72
N PHE A 166 21.73 20.17 -5.69
CA PHE A 166 22.11 20.23 -7.11
C PHE A 166 22.36 21.67 -7.57
N ASN A 167 23.55 21.99 -8.07
CA ASN A 167 23.85 23.34 -8.56
C ASN A 167 23.26 23.57 -9.96
N LEU A 168 22.06 24.14 -10.02
CA LEU A 168 21.33 24.44 -11.25
C LEU A 168 22.00 25.53 -12.12
N ALA A 169 22.84 26.39 -11.53
CA ALA A 169 23.56 27.43 -12.27
C ALA A 169 24.60 26.87 -13.24
N LYS A 170 24.98 25.59 -13.09
CA LYS A 170 25.84 24.89 -14.05
C LYS A 170 25.12 24.40 -15.31
N LEU A 171 23.79 24.29 -15.28
CA LEU A 171 22.98 23.73 -16.38
C LEU A 171 22.10 24.77 -17.09
N PHE A 172 21.71 25.82 -16.37
CA PHE A 172 20.77 26.82 -16.87
C PHE A 172 21.32 28.23 -16.65
N ASN A 173 20.82 29.19 -17.43
CA ASN A 173 21.08 30.59 -17.14
C ASN A 173 20.56 30.95 -15.73
N PRO A 174 21.13 31.98 -15.07
CA PRO A 174 20.82 32.29 -13.68
C PRO A 174 19.33 32.47 -13.40
N GLU A 175 18.61 33.17 -14.28
CA GLU A 175 17.17 33.45 -14.12
C GLU A 175 16.33 32.17 -14.18
N ARG A 176 16.60 31.26 -15.13
CA ARG A 176 15.89 29.98 -15.23
C ARG A 176 16.26 29.07 -14.07
N ALA A 177 17.52 29.07 -13.64
CA ALA A 177 17.95 28.30 -12.48
C ALA A 177 17.19 28.72 -11.21
N VAL A 178 16.96 30.02 -11.00
CA VAL A 178 16.16 30.55 -9.89
C VAL A 178 14.70 30.09 -10.00
N LEU A 179 14.07 30.19 -11.17
CA LEU A 179 12.68 29.74 -11.36
C LEU A 179 12.51 28.23 -11.08
N ILE A 180 13.40 27.40 -11.63
CA ILE A 180 13.39 25.96 -11.39
C ILE A 180 13.63 25.67 -9.90
N ARG A 181 14.54 26.40 -9.26
CA ARG A 181 14.79 26.25 -7.81
C ARG A 181 13.53 26.55 -7.00
N SER A 182 12.85 27.67 -7.28
CA SER A 182 11.61 28.04 -6.57
C SER A 182 10.53 26.99 -6.75
N LEU A 183 10.39 26.42 -7.96
CA LEU A 183 9.43 25.35 -8.22
C LEU A 183 9.70 24.09 -7.37
N TRP A 184 10.95 23.66 -7.31
CA TRP A 184 11.35 22.49 -6.51
C TRP A 184 11.27 22.75 -5.00
N ASN A 185 11.59 23.97 -4.56
CA ASN A 185 11.44 24.35 -3.16
C ASN A 185 9.97 24.35 -2.74
N GLY A 186 9.07 24.89 -3.57
CA GLY A 186 7.63 24.83 -3.31
C GLY A 186 7.10 23.39 -3.29
N PHE A 187 7.59 22.53 -4.19
CA PHE A 187 7.24 21.11 -4.16
C PHE A 187 7.75 20.40 -2.89
N ALA A 188 8.96 20.74 -2.44
CA ALA A 188 9.54 20.19 -1.21
C ALA A 188 8.73 20.64 0.02
N GLU A 189 8.29 21.91 0.08
CA GLU A 189 7.41 22.39 1.14
C GLU A 189 6.09 21.60 1.16
N LEU A 190 5.44 21.41 0.01
CA LEU A 190 4.24 20.58 -0.09
C LEU A 190 4.51 19.15 0.40
N TYR A 191 5.62 18.57 0.00
CA TYR A 191 6.01 17.23 0.40
C TYR A 191 6.18 17.10 1.92
N ASP A 192 6.86 18.06 2.56
CA ASP A 192 7.02 18.09 4.03
C ASP A 192 5.67 18.27 4.75
N LEU A 193 4.75 19.04 4.15
CA LEU A 193 3.40 19.21 4.67
C LEU A 193 2.56 17.92 4.55
N LEU A 194 2.75 17.10 3.52
CA LEU A 194 2.08 15.80 3.38
C LEU A 194 2.48 14.82 4.49
N GLU A 195 3.75 14.85 4.91
CA GLU A 195 4.27 13.94 5.94
C GLU A 195 3.83 14.32 7.36
N LYS A 196 3.42 15.56 7.60
CA LYS A 196 3.00 16.03 8.92
C LYS A 196 1.52 15.73 9.17
N LYS A 197 1.22 15.03 10.28
CA LYS A 197 -0.14 14.67 10.69
C LYS A 197 -1.03 15.89 10.96
N GLU A 198 -0.44 16.95 11.50
CA GLU A 198 -1.15 18.13 12.00
C GLU A 198 -1.25 19.26 10.96
N THR A 199 -0.88 18.99 9.70
CA THR A 199 -0.94 20.00 8.64
C THR A 199 -2.36 20.52 8.48
N ASN A 200 -2.51 21.85 8.53
CA ASN A 200 -3.78 22.50 8.27
C ASN A 200 -4.19 22.29 6.80
N PRO A 201 -5.36 21.68 6.51
CA PRO A 201 -5.79 21.40 5.14
C PRO A 201 -5.91 22.65 4.26
N HIS A 202 -6.41 23.77 4.80
CA HIS A 202 -6.55 25.02 4.06
C HIS A 202 -5.19 25.66 3.76
N TYR A 203 -4.24 25.57 4.69
CA TYR A 203 -2.87 26.01 4.46
C TYR A 203 -2.21 25.18 3.35
N PHE A 204 -2.40 23.85 3.36
CA PHE A 204 -1.92 22.99 2.27
C PHE A 204 -2.54 23.39 0.93
N CYS A 205 -3.85 23.63 0.87
CA CYS A 205 -4.55 24.08 -0.34
C CYS A 205 -3.96 25.38 -0.89
N LEU A 206 -3.69 26.36 -0.02
CA LEU A 206 -3.07 27.63 -0.40
C LEU A 206 -1.68 27.39 -1.03
N LYS A 207 -0.81 26.64 -0.34
CA LYS A 207 0.53 26.32 -0.85
C LYS A 207 0.51 25.52 -2.14
N ALA A 208 -0.46 24.61 -2.30
CA ALA A 208 -0.59 23.82 -3.51
C ALA A 208 -1.00 24.69 -4.70
N LYS A 209 -1.87 25.68 -4.49
CA LYS A 209 -2.25 26.68 -5.50
C LYS A 209 -1.07 27.59 -5.87
N GLU A 210 -0.35 28.13 -4.89
CA GLU A 210 0.86 28.96 -5.15
C GLU A 210 1.89 28.19 -5.99
N TRP A 211 2.13 26.92 -5.64
CA TRP A 211 3.03 26.06 -6.39
C TRP A 211 2.51 25.76 -7.81
N TYR A 212 1.21 25.51 -7.97
CA TYR A 212 0.57 25.24 -9.25
C TYR A 212 0.58 26.46 -10.19
N GLU A 213 0.38 27.66 -9.67
CA GLU A 213 0.52 28.91 -10.43
C GLU A 213 1.97 29.10 -10.93
N LEU A 214 2.95 28.80 -10.08
CA LEU A 214 4.35 28.81 -10.49
C LEU A 214 4.64 27.74 -11.56
N PHE A 215 4.09 26.53 -11.41
CA PHE A 215 4.20 25.46 -12.39
C PHE A 215 3.71 25.90 -13.78
N LEU A 216 2.58 26.62 -13.83
CA LEU A 216 1.96 27.13 -15.06
C LEU A 216 2.48 28.50 -15.51
N LYS A 217 3.57 29.01 -14.93
CA LYS A 217 4.13 30.33 -15.27
C LYS A 217 4.42 30.39 -16.77
N LYS A 218 3.69 31.27 -17.47
CA LYS A 218 3.78 31.43 -18.93
C LYS A 218 5.08 32.10 -19.35
N THR A 219 5.47 31.84 -20.59
CA THR A 219 6.57 32.55 -21.24
C THR A 219 6.12 33.97 -21.55
N VAL A 220 6.91 34.95 -21.13
CA VAL A 220 6.69 36.37 -21.44
C VAL A 220 7.52 36.72 -22.66
N VAL A 221 6.85 37.20 -23.70
CA VAL A 221 7.45 37.59 -24.98
C VAL A 221 7.22 39.09 -25.18
N ASN A 222 8.22 39.80 -25.71
CA ASN A 222 8.05 41.18 -26.12
C ASN A 222 7.16 41.20 -27.39
N PRO A 223 5.99 41.89 -27.35
CA PRO A 223 5.03 41.88 -28.46
C PRO A 223 5.55 42.56 -29.73
N GLU A 224 6.53 43.47 -29.63
CA GLU A 224 7.06 44.23 -30.76
C GLU A 224 8.21 43.50 -31.47
N THR A 225 9.03 42.77 -30.71
CA THR A 225 10.27 42.14 -31.21
C THR A 225 10.21 40.62 -31.26
N ASN A 226 9.17 39.99 -30.72
CA ASN A 226 9.03 38.54 -30.53
C ASN A 226 10.18 37.88 -29.73
N ILE A 227 10.98 38.68 -29.00
CA ILE A 227 12.06 38.18 -28.14
C ILE A 227 11.46 37.67 -26.82
N ILE A 228 11.89 36.49 -26.39
CA ILE A 228 11.49 35.91 -25.10
C ILE A 228 12.19 36.67 -23.98
N LEU A 229 11.40 37.37 -23.15
CA LEU A 229 11.90 38.12 -21.99
C LEU A 229 12.06 37.21 -20.77
N VAL A 230 11.08 36.33 -20.53
CA VAL A 230 11.14 35.33 -19.45
C VAL A 230 10.58 34.02 -19.97
N GLN A 231 11.42 32.99 -20.01
CA GLN A 231 10.96 31.65 -20.36
C GLN A 231 10.07 31.09 -19.23
N GLY A 232 8.87 30.63 -19.58
CA GLY A 232 7.96 29.96 -18.67
C GLY A 232 8.42 28.56 -18.25
N LEU A 233 7.64 27.90 -17.41
CA LEU A 233 7.92 26.56 -16.90
C LEU A 233 7.17 25.47 -17.68
N TYR A 234 5.94 25.16 -17.28
CA TYR A 234 5.13 24.09 -17.89
C TYR A 234 3.79 24.63 -18.41
N ARG A 235 3.16 23.85 -19.29
CA ARG A 235 1.85 24.13 -19.86
C ARG A 235 0.78 23.32 -19.14
N SER A 236 -0.48 23.73 -19.27
CA SER A 236 -1.61 22.94 -18.76
C SER A 236 -1.72 21.56 -19.40
N SER A 237 -1.19 21.37 -20.61
CA SER A 237 -1.10 20.05 -21.27
C SER A 237 -0.13 19.09 -20.58
N ASP A 238 0.81 19.60 -19.80
CA ASP A 238 1.85 18.81 -19.13
C ASP A 238 1.39 18.29 -17.76
N LEU A 239 0.12 18.55 -17.41
CA LEU A 239 -0.48 18.12 -16.15
C LEU A 239 -0.80 16.64 -16.17
N ILE A 240 -0.09 15.89 -15.34
CA ILE A 240 -0.40 14.49 -15.06
C ILE A 240 -1.47 14.39 -13.96
N SER A 241 -2.21 13.27 -13.96
CA SER A 241 -3.28 12.99 -12.99
C SER A 241 -2.85 13.18 -11.53
N TYR A 242 -1.62 12.78 -11.18
CA TYR A 242 -1.05 12.95 -9.85
C TYR A 242 -0.92 14.41 -9.41
N ILE A 243 -0.60 15.33 -10.32
CA ILE A 243 -0.51 16.76 -10.01
C ILE A 243 -1.91 17.32 -9.79
N HIS A 244 -2.88 16.90 -10.61
CA HIS A 244 -4.27 17.29 -10.42
C HIS A 244 -4.78 16.83 -9.05
N VAL A 245 -4.55 15.57 -8.67
CA VAL A 245 -4.93 15.05 -7.34
C VAL A 245 -4.25 15.82 -6.22
N LEU A 246 -2.94 16.08 -6.35
CA LEU A 246 -2.18 16.84 -5.35
C LEU A 246 -2.76 18.22 -5.08
N VAL A 247 -3.10 18.96 -6.14
CA VAL A 247 -3.53 20.36 -6.04
C VAL A 247 -5.03 20.48 -5.70
N SER A 248 -5.86 19.60 -6.26
CA SER A 248 -7.32 19.71 -6.17
C SER A 248 -7.93 18.92 -5.02
N HIS A 249 -7.41 17.73 -4.71
CA HIS A 249 -8.14 16.74 -3.90
C HIS A 249 -7.47 16.39 -2.56
N ILE A 250 -6.14 16.51 -2.46
CA ILE A 250 -5.43 16.11 -1.23
C ILE A 250 -5.87 16.94 -0.03
N TRP A 251 -6.12 18.24 -0.18
CA TRP A 251 -6.56 19.07 0.94
C TRP A 251 -7.93 18.65 1.48
N GLU A 252 -8.88 18.29 0.60
CA GLU A 252 -10.20 17.76 1.00
C GLU A 252 -10.06 16.44 1.73
N PHE A 253 -9.18 15.56 1.23
CA PHE A 253 -8.87 14.30 1.87
C PHE A 253 -8.29 14.50 3.27
N MET A 254 -7.33 15.43 3.42
CA MET A 254 -6.76 15.79 4.72
C MET A 254 -7.80 16.34 5.68
N PHE A 255 -8.74 17.15 5.18
CA PHE A 255 -9.84 17.68 5.97
C PHE A 255 -10.78 16.57 6.45
N LYS A 256 -11.22 15.68 5.56
CA LYS A 256 -12.12 14.56 5.89
C LYS A 256 -11.48 13.56 6.86
N HIS A 257 -10.18 13.28 6.71
CA HIS A 257 -9.47 12.25 7.48
C HIS A 257 -8.46 12.81 8.49
N GLN A 258 -8.68 14.04 8.96
CA GLN A 258 -7.76 14.75 9.86
C GLN A 258 -7.43 13.95 11.14
N LYS A 259 -8.39 13.17 11.66
CA LYS A 259 -8.19 12.28 12.83
C LYS A 259 -6.99 11.33 12.66
N TRP A 260 -6.83 10.75 11.47
CA TRP A 260 -5.79 9.76 11.19
C TRP A 260 -4.58 10.34 10.45
N GLY A 261 -4.79 11.41 9.68
CA GLY A 261 -3.78 12.02 8.82
C GLY A 261 -3.48 11.18 7.56
N LEU A 262 -2.84 11.80 6.57
CA LEU A 262 -2.60 11.20 5.25
C LEU A 262 -1.70 9.95 5.31
N ASN A 263 -0.69 9.95 6.18
CA ASN A 263 0.27 8.85 6.30
C ASN A 263 -0.39 7.50 6.64
N SER A 264 -1.51 7.55 7.38
CA SER A 264 -2.31 6.39 7.75
C SER A 264 -2.91 5.66 6.55
N PHE A 265 -2.95 6.30 5.37
CA PHE A 265 -3.46 5.75 4.11
C PHE A 265 -2.36 5.37 3.11
N LEU A 266 -1.08 5.48 3.48
CA LEU A 266 0.04 5.06 2.63
C LEU A 266 0.16 3.54 2.50
N CYS A 267 0.44 3.02 1.31
CA CYS A 267 0.54 1.57 1.05
C CYS A 267 1.94 0.97 1.32
N SER A 268 2.81 1.67 2.06
CA SER A 268 4.17 1.21 2.36
C SER A 268 4.18 -0.10 3.16
N ALA A 269 3.30 -0.22 4.16
CA ALA A 269 3.18 -1.41 4.98
C ALA A 269 2.71 -2.63 4.19
N VAL A 270 1.68 -2.47 3.33
CA VAL A 270 1.17 -3.53 2.44
C VAL A 270 2.25 -4.00 1.48
N LYS A 271 2.96 -3.06 0.83
CA LYS A 271 4.09 -3.37 -0.08
C LYS A 271 5.21 -4.12 0.64
N LYS A 272 5.55 -3.72 1.88
CA LYS A 272 6.55 -4.40 2.70
C LYS A 272 6.10 -5.81 3.09
N LYS A 273 4.82 -5.99 3.44
CA LYS A 273 4.23 -7.30 3.77
C LYS A 273 4.31 -8.24 2.57
N ASN A 274 3.92 -7.76 1.39
CA ASN A 274 4.02 -8.50 0.15
C ASN A 274 5.47 -8.90 -0.16
N HIS A 275 6.41 -7.96 -0.02
CA HIS A 275 7.84 -8.24 -0.17
C HIS A 275 8.33 -9.31 0.82
N ASN A 276 7.87 -9.30 2.08
CA ASN A 276 8.21 -10.31 3.08
C ASN A 276 7.67 -11.69 2.70
N HIS A 277 6.42 -11.79 2.23
CA HIS A 277 5.86 -13.06 1.74
C HIS A 277 6.68 -13.61 0.58
N ILE A 278 7.00 -12.78 -0.42
CA ILE A 278 7.84 -13.19 -1.55
C ILE A 278 9.22 -13.66 -1.08
N SER A 279 9.83 -12.91 -0.18
CA SER A 279 11.17 -13.22 0.35
C SER A 279 11.21 -14.54 1.12
N TYR A 280 10.21 -14.79 1.97
CA TYR A 280 10.15 -15.96 2.85
C TYR A 280 9.76 -17.24 2.13
N PHE A 281 8.76 -17.18 1.26
CA PHE A 281 8.18 -18.36 0.62
C PHE A 281 8.75 -18.66 -0.78
N PHE A 282 9.36 -17.68 -1.45
CA PHE A 282 9.76 -17.83 -2.86
C PHE A 282 11.23 -17.52 -3.16
N ARG A 283 11.95 -16.70 -2.36
CA ARG A 283 13.35 -16.31 -2.65
C ARG A 283 14.44 -16.98 -1.82
N LYS A 284 14.17 -17.33 -0.56
CA LYS A 284 15.14 -18.06 0.27
C LYS A 284 14.96 -19.55 0.03
N THR A 285 16.07 -20.27 -0.16
CA THR A 285 16.12 -21.74 -0.17
C THR A 285 15.18 -22.27 0.90
N LEU A 286 14.18 -23.04 0.46
CA LEU A 286 13.19 -23.73 1.27
C LEU A 286 13.85 -24.22 2.55
N LYS A 287 13.52 -23.61 3.68
CA LYS A 287 14.00 -24.02 5.01
C LYS A 287 13.27 -25.27 5.49
N ASN A 288 13.14 -26.20 4.57
CA ASN A 288 12.71 -27.59 4.59
C ASN A 288 12.60 -27.94 3.10
N CYS A 289 13.60 -28.63 2.52
CA CYS A 289 13.38 -29.37 1.28
C CYS A 289 12.01 -30.01 1.41
N GLY A 290 11.06 -29.56 0.60
CA GLY A 290 9.71 -30.08 0.60
C GLY A 290 9.80 -31.58 0.42
N LYS A 291 9.76 -32.32 1.53
CA LYS A 291 9.29 -33.69 1.47
C LYS A 291 7.88 -33.52 0.97
N PHE A 292 7.69 -33.91 -0.29
CA PHE A 292 6.45 -34.00 -1.05
C PHE A 292 5.32 -34.79 -0.35
N GLN A 293 5.49 -35.14 0.93
CA GLN A 293 4.55 -35.88 1.74
C GLN A 293 3.34 -35.01 2.13
N ASN A 294 3.47 -33.68 2.20
CA ASN A 294 2.34 -32.79 2.48
C ASN A 294 2.02 -31.93 1.25
N LYS A 295 0.90 -32.24 0.57
CA LYS A 295 0.35 -31.57 -0.62
C LYS A 295 -0.25 -30.17 -0.32
N THR A 296 0.42 -29.31 0.44
CA THR A 296 -0.11 -27.98 0.77
C THR A 296 0.28 -26.95 -0.28
N SER A 297 -0.70 -26.17 -0.77
CA SER A 297 -0.46 -25.07 -1.72
C SER A 297 0.29 -23.91 -1.05
N ALA A 298 1.16 -23.19 -1.76
CA ALA A 298 1.88 -22.02 -1.25
C ALA A 298 0.97 -20.95 -0.60
N ILE A 299 -0.25 -20.76 -1.14
CA ILE A 299 -1.25 -19.83 -0.58
C ILE A 299 -1.67 -20.27 0.83
N ARG A 300 -1.87 -21.57 1.03
CA ARG A 300 -2.21 -22.14 2.33
C ARG A 300 -1.10 -21.90 3.35
N GLU A 301 0.15 -22.15 2.95
CA GLU A 301 1.31 -21.95 3.83
C GLU A 301 1.48 -20.47 4.23
N ILE A 302 1.25 -19.54 3.30
CA ILE A 302 1.26 -18.10 3.58
C ILE A 302 0.15 -17.74 4.58
N MET A 303 -1.07 -18.23 4.35
CA MET A 303 -2.21 -17.93 5.22
C MET A 303 -2.09 -18.56 6.61
N GLU A 304 -1.53 -19.76 6.71
CA GLU A 304 -1.19 -20.40 7.98
C GLU A 304 -0.10 -19.61 8.71
N HIS A 305 0.97 -19.19 8.02
CA HIS A 305 1.99 -18.33 8.61
C HIS A 305 1.43 -16.99 9.10
N GLU A 306 0.48 -16.41 8.37
CA GLU A 306 -0.22 -15.21 8.79
C GLU A 306 -1.06 -15.44 10.07
N ASN A 307 -1.60 -16.64 10.30
CA ASN A 307 -2.26 -17.00 11.56
C ASN A 307 -1.26 -17.09 12.72
N TRP A 308 -0.10 -17.71 12.48
CA TRP A 308 0.99 -17.72 13.45
C TRP A 308 1.42 -16.30 13.80
N LEU A 309 1.66 -15.46 12.80
CA LEU A 309 2.08 -14.07 12.99
C LEU A 309 1.06 -13.28 13.83
N PHE A 310 -0.25 -13.49 13.61
CA PHE A 310 -1.30 -12.91 14.43
C PHE A 310 -1.15 -13.32 15.89
N PHE A 311 -1.02 -14.63 16.18
CA PHE A 311 -0.83 -15.13 17.55
C PHE A 311 0.39 -14.52 18.24
N TYR A 312 1.55 -14.49 17.57
CA TYR A 312 2.77 -13.88 18.13
C TYR A 312 2.59 -12.38 18.41
N THR A 313 1.92 -11.66 17.50
CA THR A 313 1.69 -10.23 17.63
C THR A 313 0.73 -9.91 18.79
N GLN A 314 -0.34 -10.68 18.96
CA GLN A 314 -1.29 -10.48 20.06
C GLN A 314 -0.68 -10.80 21.43
N ASN A 315 0.20 -11.79 21.51
CA ASN A 315 0.85 -12.20 22.75
C ASN A 315 2.13 -11.42 23.08
N ASN A 316 2.46 -10.36 22.32
CA ASN A 316 3.71 -9.59 22.44
C ASN A 316 4.99 -10.46 22.43
N ILE A 317 4.94 -11.60 21.75
CA ILE A 317 6.08 -12.50 21.68
C ILE A 317 7.01 -11.99 20.57
N PRO A 318 8.29 -11.66 20.87
CA PRO A 318 9.21 -11.14 19.87
C PRO A 318 9.41 -12.15 18.74
N LEU A 319 9.16 -11.74 17.49
CA LEU A 319 9.46 -12.53 16.28
C LEU A 319 10.96 -12.57 15.94
N SER A 320 11.83 -12.16 16.88
CA SER A 320 13.26 -12.14 16.67
C SER A 320 13.81 -13.55 16.50
N TYR A 321 14.04 -13.96 15.27
CA TYR A 321 15.30 -14.62 15.01
C TYR A 321 16.37 -13.53 15.18
N SER A 322 17.20 -13.66 16.21
CA SER A 322 18.54 -13.08 16.12
C SER A 322 19.09 -13.47 14.75
N LYS A 323 19.63 -12.50 13.99
CA LYS A 323 20.52 -12.86 12.87
C LYS A 323 21.48 -13.90 13.44
N PRO A 324 21.73 -15.04 12.77
CA PRO A 324 22.71 -15.99 13.26
C PRO A 324 23.99 -15.20 13.50
N GLN A 325 24.35 -15.01 14.77
CA GLN A 325 25.71 -14.67 15.12
C GLN A 325 26.51 -15.84 14.57
N TYR A 326 27.49 -15.56 13.73
CA TYR A 326 28.42 -16.60 13.29
C TYR A 326 29.06 -17.17 14.57
N ILE A 327 28.54 -18.30 15.03
CA ILE A 327 29.15 -19.06 16.10
C ILE A 327 30.36 -19.71 15.44
N HIS A 328 31.52 -19.10 15.61
CA HIS A 328 32.77 -19.78 15.34
C HIS A 328 32.90 -20.90 16.38
N ILE A 329 32.68 -22.13 15.92
CA ILE A 329 33.10 -23.31 16.66
C ILE A 329 34.61 -23.37 16.48
N LEU A 330 35.35 -23.10 17.56
CA LEU A 330 36.79 -23.31 17.65
C LEU A 330 37.07 -24.82 17.78
#